data_AF-A0A5K1DF98-F1
#
_entry.id   AF-A0A5K1DF98-F1
#
_cell.length_a   1.000
_cell.length_b   1.000
_cell.length_c   1.000
_cell.angle_alpha   90.00
_cell.angle_beta   90.00
_cell.angle_gamma   90.00
#
_symmetry.space_group_name_H-M   'P 1'
#
loop_
_entity.id
_entity.type
_entity.pdbx_description
1 polymer ?
#
loop_
_entity_poly.entity_id
_entity_poly.type
_entity_poly.pdbx_seq_one_letter_code
_entity_poly.pdbx_strand_id
1 'polypeptide(L)'
;VNLKKDKSSYQPIWEIVDKTWNTQLHQPLHANGLYLNPSIFYDDANIKSNYEVKLELFKCIFMSSWQSIRAYNIHDQLVAYRKAQGPFGMDMVIQKRKILLP
;
A
#
# COMPACT_ATOMS: atom_id res chain seq x y z
N VAL A 1 -17.83 25.86 11.28
CA VAL A 1 -17.58 25.14 12.55
C VAL A 1 -16.08 25.14 12.79
N ASN A 2 -15.63 25.82 13.85
CA ASN A 2 -14.22 26.03 14.15
C ASN A 2 -13.75 24.85 15.01
N LEU A 3 -13.20 23.82 14.36
CA LEU A 3 -12.76 22.62 15.05
C LEU A 3 -11.42 22.88 15.74
N LYS A 4 -11.50 23.35 16.99
CA LYS A 4 -10.34 23.43 17.88
C LYS A 4 -9.66 22.05 17.92
N LYS A 5 -8.33 22.05 17.85
CA LYS A 5 -7.44 20.89 17.90
C LYS A 5 -7.55 20.14 19.23
N ASP A 6 -8.68 19.47 19.46
CA ASP A 6 -8.88 18.62 20.63
C ASP A 6 -9.10 17.19 20.13
N LYS A 7 -8.18 16.27 20.47
CA LYS A 7 -8.24 14.88 19.97
C LYS A 7 -9.57 14.21 20.33
N SER A 8 -10.19 14.61 21.44
CA SER A 8 -11.47 14.06 21.90
C SER A 8 -12.63 14.37 20.95
N SER A 9 -12.61 15.50 20.24
CA SER A 9 -13.74 15.88 19.36
C SER A 9 -13.76 15.09 18.05
N TYR A 10 -12.62 14.53 17.64
CA TYR A 10 -12.48 13.78 16.39
C TYR A 10 -12.38 12.28 16.60
N GLN A 11 -12.10 11.79 17.82
CA GLN A 11 -12.00 10.37 18.11
C GLN A 11 -13.28 9.59 17.70
N PRO A 12 -14.52 10.04 17.99
CA PRO A 12 -15.72 9.31 17.60
C PRO A 12 -15.87 9.23 16.07
N ILE A 13 -15.47 10.29 15.38
CA ILE A 13 -15.46 10.33 13.90
C ILE A 13 -14.42 9.34 13.38
N TRP A 14 -13.22 9.31 13.99
CA TRP A 14 -12.18 8.35 13.66
C TRP A 14 -12.63 6.90 13.90
N GLU A 15 -13.32 6.61 14.99
CA GLU A 15 -13.86 5.27 15.28
C GLU A 15 -14.92 4.85 14.27
N ILE A 16 -15.78 5.77 13.82
CA ILE A 16 -16.76 5.49 12.75
C ILE A 16 -16.07 5.24 11.42
N VAL A 17 -15.04 6.04 11.09
CA VAL A 17 -14.23 5.87 9.88
C VAL A 17 -13.49 4.53 9.93
N ASP A 18 -12.85 4.20 11.04
CA ASP A 18 -12.11 2.95 11.23
C ASP A 18 -13.03 1.73 11.21
N LYS A 19 -14.21 1.82 11.83
CA LYS A 19 -15.24 0.78 11.76
C LYS A 19 -15.77 0.59 10.34
N THR A 20 -16.06 1.67 9.63
CA THR A 20 -16.52 1.62 8.23
C THR A 20 -15.42 1.10 7.31
N TRP A 21 -14.17 1.47 7.58
CA TRP A 21 -12.98 0.95 6.93
C TRP A 21 -12.88 -0.56 7.10
N ASN A 22 -12.95 -1.05 8.34
CA ASN A 22 -12.88 -2.47 8.67
C ASN A 22 -14.11 -3.29 8.25
N THR A 23 -15.24 -2.67 7.87
CA THR A 23 -16.48 -3.41 7.54
C THR A 23 -16.93 -3.29 6.10
N GLN A 24 -16.65 -2.16 5.43
CA GLN A 24 -17.11 -1.86 4.06
C GLN A 24 -15.96 -1.58 3.09
N LEU A 25 -14.82 -1.12 3.61
CA LEU A 25 -13.65 -0.66 2.87
C LEU A 25 -12.39 -1.49 3.17
N HIS A 26 -12.55 -2.75 3.59
CA HIS A 26 -11.54 -3.80 3.38
C HIS A 26 -11.40 -4.03 1.86
N GLN A 27 -10.92 -3.02 1.16
CA GLN A 27 -10.54 -3.12 -0.23
C GLN A 27 -9.06 -3.46 -0.22
N PRO A 28 -8.67 -4.64 -0.71
CA PRO A 28 -7.27 -4.95 -0.95
C PRO A 28 -6.57 -3.85 -1.78
N LEU A 29 -7.34 -3.06 -2.55
CA LEU A 29 -6.87 -1.86 -3.24
C LEU A 29 -6.13 -0.83 -2.34
N HIS A 30 -6.58 -0.58 -1.11
CA HIS A 30 -5.93 0.36 -0.21
C HIS A 30 -4.64 -0.21 0.41
N ALA A 31 -4.67 -1.48 0.83
CA ALA A 31 -3.47 -2.19 1.27
C ALA A 31 -2.42 -2.27 0.13
N ASN A 32 -2.87 -2.46 -1.11
CA ASN A 32 -2.02 -2.46 -2.29
C ASN A 32 -1.45 -1.07 -2.55
N GLY A 33 -2.28 -0.03 -2.45
CA GLY A 33 -1.82 1.36 -2.60
C GLY A 33 -0.72 1.67 -1.59
N LEU A 34 -0.88 1.22 -0.34
CA LEU A 34 0.13 1.38 0.70
C LEU A 34 1.43 0.62 0.39
N TYR A 35 1.33 -0.64 -0.03
CA TYR A 35 2.48 -1.50 -0.31
C TYR A 35 3.22 -1.16 -1.62
N LEU A 36 2.47 -0.78 -2.65
CA LEU A 36 3.00 -0.48 -3.99
C LEU A 36 3.41 0.99 -4.15
N ASN A 37 3.08 1.86 -3.20
CA ASN A 37 3.60 3.23 -3.19
C ASN A 37 5.09 3.22 -2.82
N PRO A 38 6.01 3.59 -3.73
CA PRO A 38 7.44 3.62 -3.46
C PRO A 38 7.82 4.60 -2.34
N SER A 39 7.08 5.70 -2.20
CA SER A 39 7.38 6.72 -1.18
C SER A 39 7.20 6.16 0.23
N ILE A 40 6.25 5.24 0.40
CA ILE A 40 5.90 4.62 1.69
C ILE A 40 6.69 3.33 1.86
N PHE A 41 6.63 2.42 0.89
CA PHE A 41 7.21 1.09 0.98
C PHE A 41 8.72 1.10 1.24
N TYR A 42 9.47 2.01 0.59
CA TYR A 42 10.92 2.06 0.77
C TYR A 42 11.34 2.82 2.04
N ASP A 43 10.47 3.66 2.59
CA ASP A 43 10.75 4.52 3.76
C ASP A 43 10.32 3.84 5.08
N ASP A 44 9.23 3.08 5.09
CA ASP A 44 8.74 2.35 6.27
C ASP A 44 9.02 0.84 6.19
N ALA A 45 9.92 0.37 7.06
CA ALA A 45 10.27 -1.04 7.16
C ALA A 45 9.11 -1.92 7.67
N ASN A 46 8.16 -1.36 8.43
CA ASN A 46 7.03 -2.11 8.99
C ASN A 46 6.04 -2.54 7.91
N ILE A 47 5.87 -1.72 6.86
CA ILE A 47 5.03 -2.08 5.70
C ILE A 47 5.59 -3.30 4.98
N LYS A 48 6.93 -3.44 4.93
CA LYS A 48 7.59 -4.59 4.29
C LYS A 48 7.37 -5.90 5.05
N SER A 49 7.15 -5.86 6.36
CA SER A 49 6.90 -7.06 7.18
C SER A 49 5.42 -7.33 7.42
N ASN A 50 4.55 -6.31 7.35
CA ASN A 50 3.13 -6.39 7.68
C ASN A 50 2.43 -7.53 6.91
N TYR A 51 1.92 -8.49 7.67
CA TYR A 51 1.29 -9.70 7.15
C TYR A 51 -0.04 -9.41 6.45
N GLU A 52 -0.89 -8.59 7.05
CA GLU A 52 -2.21 -8.26 6.50
C GLU A 52 -2.07 -7.54 5.16
N VAL A 53 -1.18 -6.56 5.09
CA VAL A 53 -0.92 -5.80 3.84
C VAL A 53 -0.44 -6.73 2.72
N LYS A 54 0.46 -7.68 3.02
CA LYS A 54 0.90 -8.67 2.03
C LYS A 54 -0.21 -9.62 1.62
N LEU A 55 -0.98 -10.11 2.58
CA LEU A 55 -2.07 -11.04 2.33
C LEU A 55 -3.11 -10.42 1.39
N GLU A 56 -3.50 -9.17 1.64
CA GLU A 56 -4.42 -8.42 0.79
C GLU A 56 -3.86 -8.20 -0.62
N LEU A 57 -2.57 -7.89 -0.74
CA LEU A 57 -1.89 -7.81 -2.04
C LEU A 57 -1.92 -9.11 -2.81
N PHE A 58 -1.60 -10.22 -2.18
CA PHE A 58 -1.64 -11.53 -2.84
C PHE A 58 -3.05 -11.94 -3.23
N LYS A 59 -4.07 -11.68 -2.39
CA LYS A 59 -5.48 -11.88 -2.76
C LYS A 59 -5.84 -11.08 -4.00
N CYS A 60 -5.45 -9.80 -4.07
CA CYS A 60 -5.73 -8.95 -5.21
C CYS A 60 -5.05 -9.44 -6.50
N ILE A 61 -3.78 -9.84 -6.40
CA ILE A 61 -3.04 -10.38 -7.54
C ILE A 61 -3.70 -11.65 -8.03
N PHE A 62 -4.01 -12.59 -7.12
CA PHE A 62 -4.68 -13.84 -7.45
C PHE A 62 -6.03 -13.60 -8.14
N MET A 63 -6.85 -12.69 -7.59
CA MET A 63 -8.14 -12.31 -8.20
C MET A 63 -7.98 -11.61 -9.55
N SER A 64 -6.89 -10.88 -9.78
CA SER A 64 -6.61 -10.17 -11.04
C SER A 64 -5.96 -11.08 -12.09
N SER A 65 -5.27 -12.14 -11.64
CA SER A 65 -4.48 -13.04 -12.46
C SER A 65 -5.21 -14.37 -12.70
N TRP A 66 -6.42 -14.32 -13.26
CA TRP A 66 -7.16 -15.50 -13.72
C TRP A 66 -6.38 -16.38 -14.73
N GLN A 67 -5.26 -15.88 -15.26
CA GLN A 67 -4.32 -16.61 -16.11
C GLN A 67 -2.96 -16.74 -15.39
N SER A 68 -2.45 -17.97 -15.25
CA SER A 68 -1.23 -18.29 -14.51
C SER A 68 0.02 -17.51 -14.97
N ILE A 69 0.18 -17.30 -16.28
CA ILE A 69 1.31 -16.53 -16.85
C ILE A 69 1.37 -15.09 -16.35
N ARG A 70 0.21 -14.45 -16.13
CA ARG A 70 0.17 -13.08 -15.58
C ARG A 70 0.56 -13.08 -14.10
N ALA A 71 0.18 -14.11 -13.35
CA ALA A 71 0.53 -14.24 -11.93
C ALA A 71 2.05 -14.35 -11.72
N TYR A 72 2.74 -15.16 -12.53
CA TYR A 72 4.20 -15.31 -12.45
C TYR A 72 4.93 -14.01 -12.78
N ASN A 73 4.53 -13.33 -13.86
CA ASN A 73 5.14 -12.04 -14.23
C ASN A 73 4.95 -10.98 -13.15
N ILE A 74 3.77 -10.91 -12.52
CA ILE A 74 3.51 -9.99 -11.42
C ILE A 74 4.38 -10.32 -10.20
N HIS A 75 4.57 -11.61 -9.90
CA HIS A 75 5.44 -12.04 -8.83
C HIS A 75 6.90 -11.59 -9.04
N ASP A 76 7.44 -11.79 -10.24
CA ASP A 76 8.82 -11.39 -10.56
C ASP A 76 9.00 -9.86 -10.50
N GLN A 77 8.03 -9.11 -11.01
CA GLN A 77 8.03 -7.65 -10.91
C GLN A 77 7.95 -7.18 -9.45
N LEU A 78 7.18 -7.87 -8.60
CA LEU A 78 7.14 -7.59 -7.17
C LEU A 78 8.47 -7.88 -6.47
N VAL A 79 9.18 -8.95 -6.86
CA VAL A 79 10.52 -9.23 -6.31
C VAL A 79 11.50 -8.13 -6.72
N ALA A 80 11.48 -7.72 -7.99
CA ALA A 80 12.31 -6.63 -8.49
C ALA A 80 12.01 -5.30 -7.77
N TYR A 81 10.73 -4.98 -7.59
CA TYR A 81 10.28 -3.84 -6.79
C TYR A 81 10.82 -3.93 -5.35
N ARG A 82 10.57 -5.03 -4.63
CA ARG A 82 11.02 -5.15 -3.22
C ARG A 82 12.53 -4.97 -3.04
N LYS A 83 13.31 -5.42 -4.02
CA LYS A 83 14.78 -5.34 -4.01
C LYS A 83 15.32 -4.04 -4.61
N ALA A 84 14.47 -3.13 -5.08
CA ALA A 84 14.87 -1.96 -5.86
C ALA A 84 15.82 -2.34 -7.01
N GLN A 85 15.43 -3.31 -7.83
CA GLN A 85 16.22 -3.82 -8.95
C GLN A 85 15.64 -3.39 -10.30
N GLY A 86 16.49 -3.39 -11.33
CA GLY A 86 16.11 -2.99 -12.68
C GLY A 86 15.60 -1.54 -12.70
N PRO A 87 14.47 -1.26 -13.37
CA PRO A 87 13.90 0.09 -13.43
C PRO A 87 13.63 0.72 -12.06
N PHE A 88 13.27 -0.09 -11.04
CA PHE A 88 12.96 0.40 -9.70
C PHE A 88 14.19 0.86 -8.92
N GLY A 89 15.38 0.41 -9.32
CA GLY A 89 16.67 0.74 -8.70
C GLY A 89 17.43 1.87 -9.37
N MET A 90 16.93 2.44 -10.47
CA MET A 90 17.60 3.55 -11.15
C MET A 90 17.66 4.79 -10.25
N ASP A 91 18.80 5.48 -10.21
CA ASP A 91 19.00 6.65 -9.35
C ASP A 91 17.93 7.73 -9.55
N MET A 92 17.54 7.97 -10.81
CA MET A 92 16.46 8.91 -11.14
C MET A 92 15.12 8.51 -10.50
N VAL A 93 14.79 7.22 -10.47
CA VAL A 93 13.56 6.71 -9.87
C VAL A 93 13.64 6.81 -8.35
N ILE A 94 14.78 6.46 -7.76
CA ILE A 94 15.03 6.57 -6.31
C ILE A 94 14.84 8.03 -5.84
N GLN A 95 15.43 8.99 -6.55
CA GLN A 95 15.30 10.42 -6.25
C GLN A 95 13.84 10.90 -6.34
N LYS A 96 13.05 10.34 -7.25
CA LYS A 96 11.64 10.73 -7.43
C LYS A 96 10.64 10.05 -6.49
N ARG A 97 11.04 9.03 -5.72
CA ARG A 97 10.12 8.31 -4.81
C ARG A 97 9.38 9.23 -3.85
N LYS A 98 10.01 10.32 -3.39
CA LYS A 98 9.41 11.26 -2.43
C LYS A 98 8.80 12.51 -3.05
N ILE A 99 8.94 12.69 -4.37
CA ILE A 99 8.50 13.92 -5.07
C ILE A 99 7.04 13.81 -5.52
N LEU A 100 6.56 12.58 -5.73
CA LEU A 100 5.17 12.29 -6.08
C LEU A 100 4.43 11.81 -4.83
N LEU A 101 4.10 12.74 -3.93
CA LEU A 101 3.00 12.51 -2.99
C LEU A 101 1.68 12.76 -3.76
N PRO A 102 0.67 11.88 -3.64
CA PRO A 102 -0.63 12.08 -4.27
C PRO A 102 -1.34 13.34 -3.77
#